data_AF-A0A3C1EWS2-F1
#
_entry.id   AF-A0A3C1EWS2-F1
#
_cell.length_a   1.000
_cell.length_b   1.000
_cell.length_c   1.000
_cell.angle_alpha   90.00
_cell.angle_beta   90.00
_cell.angle_gamma   90.00
#
_symmetry.space_group_name_H-M   'P 1'
#
loop_
_entity.id
_entity.type
_entity.pdbx_description
1 polymer ?
#
loop_
_entity_poly.entity_id
_entity_poly.type
_entity_poly.pdbx_seq_one_letter_code
_entity_poly.pdbx_strand_id
1 'polypeptide(L)'
;MIILIIAFALLISVCFILFKLNLKRKTIRRYQNIEKLIDNWKVPNKNNINEYEFTTAVLTNISKKITGLFLISEFYFLKNDKTDSELNKLKDIYTEIIKKHPNFEKLDDVLFKYGNILFFEYFNFIESIKYYERLVKEFTNSKWLKVASARLKLIKSAYPNEEPALKKYALAEKYFEIQDYDKAIEYLKSVILIHPITKLAGTSCYFLGDIFFFKKGDYATALNYYSQIVEKIPNHPYAGNAQFKIGETYRKLNKINESIIAYKKFLENYNDFQYTDYAQYYIAQCYEEQKDWHLALRTYKMLIANYSDSIWIGISISKVKNLEKLVK
;
A
#
# COMPACT_ATOMS: atom_id res chain seq x y z
N MET A 1 40.96 -43.44 52.08
CA MET A 1 41.31 -42.34 51.17
C MET A 1 40.92 -42.62 49.72
N ILE A 2 41.34 -43.73 49.12
CA ILE A 2 41.01 -44.11 47.73
C ILE A 2 39.50 -44.23 47.48
N ILE A 3 38.76 -44.89 48.38
CA ILE A 3 37.29 -45.04 48.28
C ILE A 3 36.57 -43.68 48.29
N LEU A 4 37.06 -42.73 49.09
CA LEU A 4 36.52 -41.38 49.20
C LEU A 4 36.75 -40.56 47.92
N ILE A 5 37.92 -40.73 47.30
CA ILE A 5 38.25 -40.10 46.00
C ILE A 5 37.37 -40.66 44.88
N ILE A 6 37.17 -41.98 44.85
CA ILE A 6 36.30 -42.65 43.87
C ILE A 6 34.84 -42.22 44.05
N ALA A 7 34.35 -42.15 45.29
CA ALA A 7 33.00 -41.69 45.60
C ALA A 7 32.78 -40.22 45.18
N PHE A 8 33.77 -39.35 45.40
CA PHE A 8 33.72 -37.95 44.98
C PHE A 8 33.74 -37.81 43.45
N ALA A 9 34.56 -38.59 42.75
CA ALA A 9 34.58 -38.62 41.28
C ALA A 9 33.26 -39.12 40.67
N LEU A 10 32.63 -40.12 41.29
CA LEU A 10 31.29 -40.60 40.92
C LEU A 10 30.21 -39.53 41.17
N LEU A 11 30.30 -38.79 42.26
CA LEU A 11 29.35 -37.70 42.55
C LEU A 11 29.45 -36.58 41.51
N ILE A 12 30.68 -36.20 41.12
CA ILE A 12 30.91 -35.21 40.06
C ILE A 12 30.35 -35.70 38.71
N SER A 13 30.56 -36.97 38.35
CA SER A 13 30.06 -37.51 37.09
C SER A 13 28.52 -37.56 37.05
N VAL A 14 27.87 -37.92 38.16
CA VAL A 14 26.40 -37.87 38.30
C VAL A 14 25.89 -36.44 38.20
N CYS A 15 26.50 -35.48 38.89
CA CYS A 15 26.15 -34.06 38.79
C CYS A 15 26.29 -33.53 37.35
N PHE A 16 27.34 -33.91 36.63
CA PHE A 16 27.55 -33.53 35.24
C PHE A 16 26.49 -34.12 34.30
N ILE A 17 26.09 -35.38 34.50
CA ILE A 17 25.01 -36.04 33.75
C ILE A 17 23.67 -35.34 34.02
N LEU A 18 23.34 -35.06 35.29
CA LEU A 18 22.11 -34.34 35.67
C LEU A 18 22.08 -32.93 35.07
N PHE A 19 23.21 -32.23 35.06
CA PHE A 19 23.34 -30.92 34.41
C PHE A 19 23.06 -31.01 32.90
N LYS A 20 23.68 -31.97 32.19
CA LYS A 20 23.40 -32.22 30.76
C LYS A 20 21.94 -32.58 30.49
N LEU A 21 21.32 -33.40 31.34
CA LEU A 21 19.90 -33.75 31.23
C LEU A 21 18.99 -32.55 31.46
N ASN A 22 19.32 -31.68 32.41
CA ASN A 22 18.58 -30.44 32.67
C ASN A 22 18.70 -29.47 31.49
N LEU A 23 19.89 -29.30 30.92
CA LEU A 23 20.08 -28.53 29.69
C LEU A 23 19.22 -29.09 28.55
N LYS A 24 19.26 -30.41 28.31
CA LYS A 24 18.43 -31.08 27.30
C LYS A 24 16.94 -30.85 27.53
N ARG A 25 16.45 -30.96 28.79
CA ARG A 25 15.05 -30.70 29.15
C ARG A 25 14.65 -29.24 28.90
N LYS A 26 15.50 -28.28 29.26
CA LYS A 26 15.26 -26.85 28.99
C LYS A 26 15.17 -26.59 27.49
N THR A 27 16.05 -27.18 26.69
CA THR A 27 16.03 -27.07 25.23
C THR A 27 14.76 -27.66 24.63
N ILE A 28 14.33 -28.85 25.06
CA ILE A 28 13.07 -29.47 24.61
C ILE A 28 11.86 -28.57 24.94
N ARG A 29 11.79 -28.03 26.16
CA ARG A 29 10.71 -27.12 26.57
C ARG A 29 10.67 -25.85 25.71
N ARG A 30 11.82 -25.31 25.31
CA ARG A 30 11.88 -24.15 24.42
C ARG A 30 11.30 -24.46 23.04
N TYR A 31 11.66 -25.59 22.44
CA TYR A 31 11.11 -25.99 21.13
C TYR A 31 9.61 -26.26 21.20
N GLN A 32 9.14 -26.93 22.26
CA GLN A 32 7.70 -27.11 22.50
C GLN A 32 6.96 -25.78 22.65
N ASN A 33 7.58 -24.77 23.25
CA ASN A 33 7.00 -23.44 23.34
C ASN A 33 6.92 -22.76 21.97
N ILE A 34 7.97 -22.85 21.14
CA ILE A 34 7.94 -22.32 19.77
C ILE A 34 6.87 -23.04 18.95
N GLU A 35 6.77 -24.36 19.03
CA GLU A 35 5.71 -25.11 18.34
C GLU A 35 4.31 -24.63 18.74
N LYS A 36 4.07 -24.38 20.03
CA LYS A 36 2.80 -23.79 20.49
C LYS A 36 2.56 -22.40 19.91
N LEU A 37 3.61 -21.59 19.73
CA LEU A 37 3.47 -20.29 19.08
C LEU A 37 3.12 -20.43 17.61
N ILE A 38 3.73 -21.39 16.90
CA ILE A 38 3.40 -21.74 15.51
C ILE A 38 1.96 -22.20 15.40
N ASP A 39 1.52 -23.12 16.25
CA ASP A 39 0.15 -23.64 16.29
C ASP A 39 -0.89 -22.52 16.53
N ASN A 40 -0.49 -21.47 17.27
CA ASN A 40 -1.29 -20.29 17.55
C ASN A 40 -1.03 -19.11 16.61
N TRP A 41 -0.34 -19.32 15.48
CA TRP A 41 -0.06 -18.28 14.47
C TRP A 41 0.64 -17.04 15.01
N LYS A 42 1.49 -17.19 16.04
CA LYS A 42 2.19 -16.07 16.67
C LYS A 42 3.53 -15.80 16.00
N VAL A 43 3.63 -14.63 15.36
CA VAL A 43 4.85 -14.10 14.74
C VAL A 43 5.98 -13.98 15.80
N PRO A 44 7.22 -14.40 15.48
CA PRO A 44 8.36 -14.20 16.35
C PRO A 44 8.65 -12.72 16.61
N ASN A 45 9.45 -12.46 17.64
CA ASN A 45 10.02 -11.16 17.93
C ASN A 45 11.56 -11.27 17.99
N LYS A 46 12.23 -10.14 18.23
CA LYS A 46 13.70 -10.06 18.26
C LYS A 46 14.33 -11.02 19.28
N ASN A 47 13.63 -11.38 20.36
CA ASN A 47 14.18 -12.20 21.43
C ASN A 47 14.14 -13.70 21.12
N ASN A 48 13.25 -14.14 20.23
CA ASN A 48 13.04 -15.57 19.95
C ASN A 48 13.19 -15.97 18.48
N ILE A 49 13.50 -15.03 17.57
CA ILE A 49 13.61 -15.33 16.13
C ILE A 49 14.59 -16.48 15.83
N ASN A 50 15.78 -16.48 16.44
CA ASN A 50 16.78 -17.54 16.21
C ASN A 50 16.27 -18.93 16.66
N GLU A 51 15.54 -18.97 17.78
CA GLU A 51 14.94 -20.20 18.29
C GLU A 51 13.77 -20.64 17.41
N TYR A 52 13.03 -19.68 16.84
CA TYR A 52 11.97 -19.88 15.88
C TYR A 52 12.48 -20.53 14.59
N GLU A 53 13.56 -20.00 14.03
CA GLU A 53 14.23 -20.52 12.84
C GLU A 53 14.74 -21.93 13.05
N PHE A 54 15.47 -22.16 14.15
CA PHE A 54 16.00 -23.47 14.47
C PHE A 54 14.87 -24.50 14.62
N THR A 55 13.83 -24.18 15.40
CA THR A 55 12.71 -25.09 15.64
C THR A 55 12.01 -25.41 14.33
N THR A 56 11.72 -24.40 13.51
CA THR A 56 11.06 -24.56 12.21
C THR A 56 11.86 -25.44 11.27
N ALA A 57 13.20 -25.30 11.24
CA ALA A 57 14.07 -26.09 10.38
C ALA A 57 13.99 -27.59 10.68
N VAL A 58 13.89 -27.96 11.97
CA VAL A 58 13.87 -29.37 12.43
C VAL A 58 12.47 -30.00 12.49
N LEU A 59 11.41 -29.24 12.22
CA LEU A 59 10.05 -29.78 12.20
C LEU A 59 9.86 -30.84 11.11
N THR A 60 9.29 -31.98 11.49
CA THR A 60 8.90 -33.05 10.56
C THR A 60 7.46 -32.91 10.08
N ASN A 61 6.59 -32.29 10.89
CA ASN A 61 5.22 -31.99 10.47
C ASN A 61 5.24 -30.87 9.42
N ILE A 62 4.86 -31.22 8.19
CA ILE A 62 4.88 -30.33 7.03
C ILE A 62 4.01 -29.09 7.26
N SER A 63 2.78 -29.25 7.78
CA SER A 63 1.88 -28.13 8.02
C SER A 63 2.48 -27.13 9.02
N LYS A 64 2.98 -27.62 10.16
CA LYS A 64 3.64 -26.75 11.15
C LYS A 64 4.90 -26.08 10.58
N LYS A 65 5.69 -26.80 9.79
CA LYS A 65 6.91 -26.26 9.17
C LYS A 65 6.59 -25.09 8.24
N ILE A 66 5.57 -25.22 7.39
CA ILE A 66 5.15 -24.15 6.48
C ILE A 66 4.64 -22.94 7.27
N THR A 67 3.81 -23.17 8.29
CA THR A 67 3.34 -22.10 9.18
C THR A 67 4.50 -21.40 9.88
N GLY A 68 5.49 -22.15 10.37
CA GLY A 68 6.70 -21.60 10.97
C GLY A 68 7.50 -20.73 9.99
N LEU A 69 7.72 -21.22 8.77
CA LEU A 69 8.40 -20.47 7.70
C LEU A 69 7.66 -19.17 7.38
N PHE A 70 6.33 -19.24 7.22
CA PHE A 70 5.50 -18.06 6.99
C PHE A 70 5.63 -17.05 8.14
N LEU A 71 5.55 -17.47 9.39
CA LEU A 71 5.67 -16.57 10.55
C LEU A 71 7.07 -15.93 10.66
N ILE A 72 8.13 -16.67 10.33
CA ILE A 72 9.49 -16.11 10.19
C ILE A 72 9.51 -15.03 9.10
N SER A 73 8.87 -15.29 7.96
CA SER A 73 8.79 -14.30 6.88
C SER A 73 8.03 -13.05 7.29
N GLU A 74 6.96 -13.16 8.09
CA GLU A 74 6.26 -11.99 8.64
C GLU A 74 7.18 -11.10 9.47
N PHE A 75 7.97 -11.70 10.36
CA PHE A 75 8.89 -10.95 11.21
C PHE A 75 9.90 -10.15 10.37
N TYR A 76 10.53 -10.80 9.38
CA TYR A 76 11.51 -10.11 8.55
C TYR A 76 10.85 -9.09 7.63
N PHE A 77 9.68 -9.39 7.05
CA PHE A 77 8.98 -8.48 6.14
C PHE A 77 8.64 -7.15 6.81
N LEU A 78 8.25 -7.17 8.09
CA LEU A 78 7.91 -5.99 8.88
C LEU A 78 9.12 -5.12 9.30
N LYS A 79 10.35 -5.61 9.13
CA LYS A 79 11.56 -4.84 9.47
C LYS A 79 11.83 -3.77 8.39
N ASN A 80 12.03 -2.52 8.79
CA ASN A 80 12.29 -1.43 7.83
C ASN A 80 13.71 -1.48 7.22
N ASP A 81 14.70 -1.91 8.01
CA ASP A 81 16.12 -1.94 7.71
C ASP A 81 16.63 -3.38 7.49
N LYS A 82 16.08 -4.05 6.48
CA LYS A 82 16.47 -5.42 6.13
C LYS A 82 17.90 -5.42 5.58
N THR A 83 18.73 -6.31 6.11
CA THR A 83 20.06 -6.62 5.54
C THR A 83 19.91 -7.52 4.31
N ASP A 84 20.93 -7.58 3.46
CA ASP A 84 20.93 -8.49 2.29
C ASP A 84 20.74 -9.96 2.69
N SER A 85 21.28 -10.36 3.86
CA SER A 85 21.09 -11.70 4.41
C SER A 85 19.62 -11.98 4.74
N GLU A 86 18.92 -11.00 5.33
CA GLU A 86 17.50 -11.13 5.66
C GLU A 86 16.61 -11.10 4.41
N LEU A 87 16.97 -10.31 3.40
CA LEU A 87 16.29 -10.30 2.10
C LEU A 87 16.43 -11.63 1.38
N ASN A 88 17.64 -12.21 1.36
CA ASN A 88 17.87 -13.52 0.76
C ASN A 88 17.10 -14.62 1.52
N LYS A 89 17.07 -14.54 2.84
CA LYS A 89 16.27 -15.47 3.66
C LYS A 89 14.78 -15.38 3.34
N LEU A 90 14.22 -14.16 3.23
CA LEU A 90 12.83 -13.96 2.80
C LEU A 90 12.58 -14.58 1.42
N LYS A 91 13.49 -14.33 0.47
CA LYS A 91 13.43 -14.89 -0.88
C LYS A 91 13.39 -16.42 -0.88
N ASP A 92 14.26 -17.05 -0.08
CA ASP A 92 14.32 -18.51 0.04
C ASP A 92 13.04 -19.08 0.65
N ILE A 93 12.55 -18.48 1.74
CA ILE A 93 11.30 -18.88 2.39
C ILE A 93 10.12 -18.79 1.43
N TYR A 94 9.93 -17.65 0.76
CA TYR A 94 8.82 -17.47 -0.18
C TYR A 94 8.93 -18.44 -1.36
N THR A 95 10.13 -18.64 -1.89
CA THR A 95 10.36 -19.61 -2.97
C THR A 95 10.00 -21.03 -2.53
N GLU A 96 10.38 -21.42 -1.31
CA GLU A 96 10.03 -22.73 -0.75
C GLU A 96 8.52 -22.92 -0.62
N ILE A 97 7.82 -21.96 0.00
CA ILE A 97 6.37 -22.03 0.18
C ILE A 97 5.66 -22.11 -1.18
N ILE A 98 6.01 -21.23 -2.12
CA ILE A 98 5.36 -21.15 -3.44
C ILE A 98 5.56 -22.43 -4.25
N LYS A 99 6.76 -23.03 -4.22
CA LYS A 99 7.10 -24.21 -5.05
C LYS A 99 6.64 -25.52 -4.42
N LYS A 100 6.82 -25.69 -3.11
CA LYS A 100 6.55 -26.97 -2.44
C LYS A 100 5.15 -27.05 -1.83
N HIS A 101 4.50 -25.91 -1.61
CA HIS A 101 3.25 -25.83 -0.85
C HIS A 101 2.19 -24.95 -1.54
N PRO A 102 1.77 -25.32 -2.78
CA PRO A 102 0.84 -24.51 -3.57
C PRO A 102 -0.58 -24.41 -2.99
N ASN A 103 -0.93 -25.24 -2.00
CA ASN A 103 -2.22 -25.23 -1.32
C ASN A 103 -2.17 -24.54 0.06
N PHE A 104 -1.09 -23.81 0.36
CA PHE A 104 -0.98 -23.11 1.63
C PHE A 104 -2.03 -21.99 1.74
N GLU A 105 -2.72 -21.92 2.88
CA GLU A 105 -3.86 -21.02 3.06
C GLU A 105 -3.53 -19.52 2.97
N LYS A 106 -2.25 -19.14 3.16
CA LYS A 106 -1.76 -17.76 3.01
C LYS A 106 -0.92 -17.57 1.74
N LEU A 107 -1.12 -18.41 0.72
CA LEU A 107 -0.31 -18.33 -0.50
C LEU A 107 -0.50 -16.99 -1.23
N ASP A 108 -1.68 -16.39 -1.20
CA ASP A 108 -1.92 -15.06 -1.77
C ASP A 108 -1.10 -13.97 -1.05
N ASP A 109 -1.05 -13.98 0.28
CA ASP A 109 -0.19 -13.11 1.09
C ASP A 109 1.29 -13.29 0.70
N VAL A 110 1.74 -14.54 0.54
CA VAL A 110 3.12 -14.88 0.14
C VAL A 110 3.45 -14.38 -1.27
N LEU A 111 2.58 -14.62 -2.25
CA LEU A 111 2.75 -14.15 -3.63
C LEU A 111 2.86 -12.63 -3.68
N PHE A 112 1.97 -11.93 -2.96
CA PHE A 112 1.99 -10.47 -2.92
C PHE A 112 3.27 -9.94 -2.27
N LYS A 113 3.64 -10.46 -1.10
CA LYS A 113 4.82 -10.02 -0.37
C LYS A 113 6.11 -10.30 -1.13
N TYR A 114 6.21 -11.45 -1.79
CA TYR A 114 7.39 -11.75 -2.59
C TYR A 114 7.48 -10.86 -3.84
N GLY A 115 6.35 -10.62 -4.51
CA GLY A 115 6.27 -9.62 -5.57
C GLY A 115 6.73 -8.23 -5.12
N ASN A 116 6.32 -7.80 -3.92
CA ASN A 116 6.74 -6.52 -3.34
C ASN A 116 8.24 -6.48 -3.00
N ILE A 117 8.80 -7.55 -2.46
CA ILE A 117 10.25 -7.63 -2.20
C ILE A 117 11.02 -7.51 -3.51
N LEU A 118 10.58 -8.19 -4.56
CA LEU A 118 11.20 -8.06 -5.89
C LEU A 118 11.06 -6.65 -6.46
N PHE A 119 9.90 -6.02 -6.27
CA PHE A 119 9.61 -4.68 -6.77
C PHE A 119 10.41 -3.58 -6.05
N PHE A 120 10.43 -3.59 -4.72
CA PHE A 120 10.99 -2.50 -3.90
C PHE A 120 12.44 -2.68 -3.49
N GLU A 121 12.89 -3.92 -3.26
CA GLU A 121 14.22 -4.19 -2.72
C GLU A 121 15.19 -4.60 -3.83
N TYR A 122 14.75 -5.50 -4.73
CA TYR A 122 15.59 -5.98 -5.83
C TYR A 122 15.41 -5.20 -7.14
N PHE A 123 14.36 -4.40 -7.27
CA PHE A 123 13.94 -3.77 -8.54
C PHE A 123 13.80 -4.76 -9.71
N ASN A 124 13.50 -6.03 -9.41
CA ASN A 124 13.28 -7.06 -10.41
C ASN A 124 11.81 -7.07 -10.83
N PHE A 125 11.44 -6.06 -11.63
CA PHE A 125 10.06 -5.82 -12.02
C PHE A 125 9.46 -6.98 -12.84
N ILE A 126 10.24 -7.57 -13.74
CA ILE A 126 9.79 -8.70 -14.57
C ILE A 126 9.46 -9.92 -13.73
N GLU A 127 10.31 -10.25 -12.76
CA GLU A 127 10.00 -11.38 -11.89
C GLU A 127 8.80 -11.08 -10.99
N SER A 128 8.65 -9.84 -10.52
CA SER A 128 7.49 -9.44 -9.70
C SER A 128 6.15 -9.64 -10.43
N ILE A 129 6.09 -9.42 -11.75
CA ILE A 129 4.88 -9.65 -12.57
C ILE A 129 4.36 -11.08 -12.39
N LYS A 130 5.25 -12.08 -12.40
CA LYS A 130 4.87 -13.50 -12.31
C LYS A 130 4.02 -13.77 -11.07
N TYR A 131 4.41 -13.19 -9.93
CA TYR A 131 3.72 -13.41 -8.67
C TYR A 131 2.42 -12.60 -8.58
N TYR A 132 2.41 -11.35 -9.06
CA TYR A 132 1.18 -10.56 -9.11
C TYR A 132 0.14 -11.15 -10.07
N GLU A 133 0.56 -11.64 -11.25
CA GLU A 133 -0.35 -12.28 -12.22
C GLU A 133 -0.96 -13.56 -11.65
N ARG A 134 -0.12 -14.39 -11.01
CA ARG A 134 -0.60 -15.60 -10.34
C ARG A 134 -1.61 -15.26 -9.25
N LEU A 135 -1.33 -14.25 -8.44
CA LEU A 135 -2.25 -13.79 -7.40
C LEU A 135 -3.60 -13.37 -8.01
N VAL A 136 -3.57 -12.49 -9.01
CA VAL A 136 -4.79 -11.96 -9.64
C VAL A 136 -5.61 -13.06 -10.32
N LYS A 137 -4.94 -14.05 -10.91
CA LYS A 137 -5.58 -15.17 -11.60
C LYS A 137 -6.19 -16.20 -10.64
N GLU A 138 -5.46 -16.59 -9.60
CA GLU A 138 -5.84 -17.72 -8.73
C GLU A 138 -6.67 -17.27 -7.51
N PHE A 139 -6.57 -16.01 -7.08
CA PHE A 139 -7.14 -15.53 -5.81
C PHE A 139 -8.05 -14.31 -5.99
N THR A 140 -9.20 -14.50 -6.65
CA THR A 140 -10.16 -13.43 -6.97
C THR A 140 -10.80 -12.75 -5.75
N ASN A 141 -10.73 -13.37 -4.57
CA ASN A 141 -11.21 -12.80 -3.30
C ASN A 141 -10.09 -12.27 -2.40
N SER A 142 -8.83 -12.25 -2.88
CA SER A 142 -7.71 -11.76 -2.07
C SER A 142 -7.85 -10.26 -1.80
N LYS A 143 -7.55 -9.85 -0.55
CA LYS A 143 -7.44 -8.43 -0.17
C LYS A 143 -6.40 -7.67 -1.01
N TRP A 144 -5.43 -8.37 -1.60
CA TRP A 144 -4.37 -7.79 -2.43
C TRP A 144 -4.74 -7.59 -3.88
N LEU A 145 -5.91 -8.07 -4.33
CA LEU A 145 -6.27 -8.10 -5.76
C LEU A 145 -6.16 -6.72 -6.42
N LYS A 146 -6.69 -5.68 -5.76
CA LYS A 146 -6.65 -4.30 -6.27
C LYS A 146 -5.22 -3.79 -6.38
N VAL A 147 -4.40 -4.02 -5.35
CA VAL A 147 -3.02 -3.52 -5.30
C VAL A 147 -2.13 -4.27 -6.30
N ALA A 148 -2.23 -5.60 -6.37
CA ALA A 148 -1.51 -6.41 -7.34
C ALA A 148 -1.88 -6.03 -8.79
N SER A 149 -3.17 -5.80 -9.06
CA SER A 149 -3.63 -5.34 -10.38
C SER A 149 -3.08 -3.96 -10.74
N ALA A 150 -3.02 -3.03 -9.77
CA ALA A 150 -2.42 -1.72 -9.96
C ALA A 150 -0.92 -1.82 -10.24
N ARG A 151 -0.18 -2.66 -9.50
CA ARG A 151 1.25 -2.96 -9.72
C ARG A 151 1.49 -3.51 -11.12
N LEU A 152 0.69 -4.49 -11.56
CA LEU A 152 0.79 -5.04 -12.92
C LEU A 152 0.57 -3.96 -13.98
N LYS A 153 -0.47 -3.14 -13.83
CA LYS A 153 -0.78 -2.07 -14.78
C LYS A 153 0.36 -1.04 -14.84
N LEU A 154 0.95 -0.69 -13.70
CA LEU A 154 2.09 0.21 -13.60
C LEU A 154 3.30 -0.37 -14.34
N ILE A 155 3.74 -1.58 -13.96
CA ILE A 155 4.95 -2.21 -14.54
C ILE A 155 4.78 -2.40 -16.04
N LYS A 156 3.65 -2.99 -16.49
CA LYS A 156 3.40 -3.24 -17.93
C LYS A 156 3.31 -1.97 -18.76
N SER A 157 2.98 -0.83 -18.15
CA SER A 157 2.94 0.45 -18.86
C SER A 157 4.30 1.14 -19.00
N ALA A 158 5.24 0.81 -18.12
CA ALA A 158 6.56 1.43 -18.08
C ALA A 158 7.66 0.52 -18.67
N TYR A 159 7.55 -0.79 -18.49
CA TYR A 159 8.58 -1.74 -18.89
C TYR A 159 8.47 -2.12 -20.39
N PRO A 160 9.61 -2.34 -21.11
CA PRO A 160 11.00 -2.14 -20.67
C PRO A 160 11.49 -0.69 -20.76
N ASN A 161 10.80 0.16 -21.52
CA ASN A 161 11.36 1.43 -22.01
C ASN A 161 11.65 2.47 -20.92
N GLU A 162 10.99 2.38 -19.77
CA GLU A 162 11.06 3.35 -18.66
C GLU A 162 11.54 2.69 -17.36
N GLU A 163 12.30 1.59 -17.41
CA GLU A 163 12.80 0.89 -16.21
C GLU A 163 13.54 1.81 -15.21
N PRO A 164 14.44 2.73 -15.64
CA PRO A 164 15.08 3.66 -14.72
C PRO A 164 14.08 4.57 -14.00
N ALA A 165 13.04 5.03 -14.70
CA ALA A 165 12.00 5.86 -14.12
C ALA A 165 11.07 5.04 -13.21
N LEU A 166 10.78 3.78 -13.55
CA LEU A 166 10.01 2.88 -12.69
C LEU A 166 10.74 2.62 -11.36
N LYS A 167 12.07 2.48 -11.39
CA LYS A 167 12.90 2.42 -10.18
C LYS A 167 12.79 3.68 -9.32
N LYS A 168 12.83 4.86 -9.95
CA LYS A 168 12.64 6.14 -9.24
C LYS A 168 11.23 6.24 -8.63
N TYR A 169 10.21 5.81 -9.36
CA TYR A 169 8.84 5.76 -8.84
C TYR A 169 8.71 4.80 -7.63
N ALA A 170 9.28 3.60 -7.72
CA ALA A 170 9.28 2.64 -6.61
C ALA A 170 10.01 3.18 -5.37
N LEU A 171 11.12 3.90 -5.56
CA LEU A 171 11.80 4.61 -4.47
C LEU A 171 10.91 5.71 -3.87
N ALA A 172 10.20 6.48 -4.69
CA ALA A 172 9.30 7.50 -4.19
C ALA A 172 8.21 6.94 -3.28
N GLU A 173 7.59 5.82 -3.67
CA GLU A 173 6.61 5.12 -2.83
C GLU A 173 7.24 4.64 -1.52
N LYS A 174 8.44 4.04 -1.56
CA LYS A 174 9.15 3.60 -0.35
C LYS A 174 9.41 4.77 0.61
N TYR A 175 9.82 5.93 0.10
CA TYR A 175 10.04 7.12 0.92
C TYR A 175 8.74 7.74 1.43
N PHE A 176 7.66 7.69 0.65
CA PHE A 176 6.33 8.13 1.08
C PHE A 176 5.80 7.30 2.25
N GLU A 177 5.98 5.98 2.22
CA GLU A 177 5.54 5.06 3.30
C GLU A 177 6.25 5.37 4.63
N ILE A 178 7.53 5.74 4.60
CA ILE A 178 8.27 6.18 5.79
C ILE A 178 8.08 7.68 6.10
N GLN A 179 7.15 8.35 5.40
CA GLN A 179 6.79 9.76 5.55
C GLN A 179 7.91 10.76 5.24
N ASP A 180 8.98 10.31 4.57
CA ASP A 180 10.03 11.17 4.02
C ASP A 180 9.54 11.76 2.69
N TYR A 181 8.61 12.73 2.81
CA TYR A 181 7.93 13.32 1.66
C TYR A 181 8.89 14.09 0.74
N ASP A 182 9.99 14.63 1.27
CA ASP A 182 10.93 15.41 0.49
C ASP A 182 11.70 14.52 -0.49
N LYS A 183 12.18 13.36 -0.04
CA LYS A 183 12.78 12.37 -0.96
C LYS A 183 11.76 11.78 -1.92
N ALA A 184 10.54 11.50 -1.45
CA ALA A 184 9.47 11.04 -2.35
C ALA A 184 9.23 12.05 -3.49
N ILE A 185 9.17 13.35 -3.17
CA ILE A 185 9.05 14.43 -4.16
C ILE A 185 10.25 14.46 -5.11
N GLU A 186 11.47 14.36 -4.61
CA GLU A 186 12.70 14.35 -5.42
C GLU A 186 12.64 13.23 -6.48
N TYR A 187 12.33 12.01 -6.04
CA TYR A 187 12.25 10.87 -6.94
C TYR A 187 11.12 11.00 -7.96
N LEU A 188 9.92 11.48 -7.59
CA LEU A 188 8.82 11.70 -8.53
C LEU A 188 9.14 12.79 -9.55
N LYS A 189 9.79 13.88 -9.14
CA LYS A 189 10.28 14.92 -10.06
C LYS A 189 11.26 14.35 -11.07
N SER A 190 12.14 13.44 -10.64
CA SER A 190 13.09 12.79 -11.55
C SER A 190 12.39 11.93 -12.61
N VAL A 191 11.27 11.27 -12.28
CA VAL A 191 10.46 10.51 -13.25
C VAL A 191 9.94 11.43 -14.36
N ILE A 192 9.37 12.57 -13.97
CA ILE A 192 8.78 13.55 -14.91
C ILE A 192 9.87 14.18 -15.79
N LEU A 193 11.06 14.44 -15.24
CA LEU A 193 12.17 15.01 -16.00
C LEU A 193 12.67 14.07 -17.11
N ILE A 194 12.71 12.77 -16.84
CA ILE A 194 13.21 11.76 -17.79
C ILE A 194 12.16 11.46 -18.88
N HIS A 195 10.88 11.38 -18.52
CA HIS A 195 9.80 10.93 -19.41
C HIS A 195 8.52 11.79 -19.32
N PRO A 196 8.54 13.07 -19.73
CA PRO A 196 7.53 14.08 -19.34
C PRO A 196 6.09 13.86 -19.83
N ILE A 197 5.86 12.96 -20.79
CA ILE A 197 4.54 12.75 -21.43
C ILE A 197 4.12 11.26 -21.38
N THR A 198 4.74 10.46 -20.50
CA THR A 198 4.38 9.05 -20.36
C THR A 198 3.32 8.83 -19.30
N LYS A 199 2.69 7.64 -19.32
CA LYS A 199 1.73 7.26 -18.30
C LYS A 199 2.35 7.25 -16.90
N LEU A 200 3.63 6.90 -16.79
CA LEU A 200 4.35 6.93 -15.52
C LEU A 200 4.56 8.37 -15.02
N ALA A 201 4.84 9.33 -15.91
CA ALA A 201 4.89 10.73 -15.54
C ALA A 201 3.52 11.29 -15.14
N GLY A 202 2.44 10.92 -15.82
CA GLY A 202 1.08 11.28 -15.40
C GLY A 202 0.73 10.73 -14.02
N THR A 203 1.12 9.49 -13.74
CA THR A 203 1.00 8.87 -12.41
C THR A 203 1.83 9.63 -11.36
N SER A 204 3.05 10.04 -11.72
CA SER A 204 3.95 10.80 -10.82
C SER A 204 3.47 12.21 -10.54
N CYS A 205 2.92 12.91 -11.54
CA CYS A 205 2.26 14.20 -11.37
C CYS A 205 1.08 14.08 -10.41
N TYR A 206 0.26 13.03 -10.54
CA TYR A 206 -0.89 12.85 -9.65
C TYR A 206 -0.43 12.65 -8.21
N PHE A 207 0.58 11.80 -8.01
CA PHE A 207 1.13 11.53 -6.69
C PHE A 207 1.80 12.77 -6.07
N LEU A 208 2.54 13.56 -6.85
CA LEU A 208 3.06 14.86 -6.40
C LEU A 208 1.92 15.80 -6.00
N GLY A 209 0.88 15.89 -6.82
CA GLY A 209 -0.32 16.67 -6.50
C GLY A 209 -0.91 16.29 -5.15
N ASP A 210 -1.07 14.98 -4.87
CA ASP A 210 -1.59 14.48 -3.60
C ASP A 210 -0.66 14.80 -2.42
N ILE A 211 0.67 14.65 -2.60
CA ILE A 211 1.64 15.01 -1.55
C ILE A 211 1.54 16.50 -1.22
N PHE A 212 1.56 17.38 -2.22
CA PHE A 212 1.49 18.81 -1.98
C PHE A 212 0.15 19.24 -1.39
N PHE A 213 -0.96 18.66 -1.86
CA PHE A 213 -2.30 18.97 -1.37
C PHE A 213 -2.52 18.50 0.08
N PHE A 214 -2.23 17.23 0.39
CA PHE A 214 -2.61 16.63 1.66
C PHE A 214 -1.51 16.69 2.73
N LYS A 215 -0.23 16.66 2.33
CA LYS A 215 0.89 16.57 3.28
C LYS A 215 1.59 17.89 3.51
N LYS A 216 1.72 18.71 2.46
CA LYS A 216 2.38 20.02 2.57
C LYS A 216 1.39 21.18 2.71
N GLY A 217 0.13 21.01 2.27
CA GLY A 217 -0.85 22.10 2.22
C GLY A 217 -0.51 23.19 1.20
N ASP A 218 0.45 22.92 0.29
CA ASP A 218 0.83 23.82 -0.79
C ASP A 218 -0.07 23.57 -2.00
N TYR A 219 -1.25 24.22 -1.95
CA TYR A 219 -2.28 24.08 -2.97
C TYR A 219 -1.86 24.66 -4.33
N ALA A 220 -0.96 25.67 -4.35
CA ALA A 220 -0.49 26.25 -5.61
C ALA A 220 0.37 25.24 -6.37
N THR A 221 1.29 24.57 -5.67
CA THR A 221 2.11 23.52 -6.28
C THR A 221 1.29 22.29 -6.62
N ALA A 222 0.32 21.90 -5.78
CA ALA A 222 -0.59 20.80 -6.08
C ALA A 222 -1.38 21.05 -7.37
N LEU A 223 -1.95 22.27 -7.52
CA LEU A 223 -2.65 22.70 -8.72
C LEU A 223 -1.78 22.54 -9.96
N ASN A 224 -0.53 23.01 -9.92
CA ASN A 224 0.41 22.89 -11.03
C ASN A 224 0.63 21.43 -11.46
N TYR A 225 0.75 20.50 -10.53
CA TYR A 225 0.94 19.08 -10.87
C TYR A 225 -0.33 18.42 -11.41
N TYR A 226 -1.51 18.71 -10.86
CA TYR A 226 -2.76 18.20 -11.42
C TYR A 226 -3.02 18.75 -12.82
N SER A 227 -2.80 20.05 -13.05
CA SER A 227 -2.96 20.68 -14.36
C SER A 227 -2.07 20.05 -15.42
N GLN A 228 -0.83 19.69 -15.09
CA GLN A 228 0.07 19.02 -16.03
C GLN A 228 -0.49 17.70 -16.58
N ILE A 229 -1.27 16.96 -15.80
CA ILE A 229 -1.89 15.72 -16.27
C ILE A 229 -2.93 16.04 -17.34
N VAL A 230 -3.84 16.98 -17.04
CA VAL A 230 -4.94 17.34 -17.94
C VAL A 230 -4.41 17.99 -19.22
N GLU A 231 -3.39 18.84 -19.11
CA GLU A 231 -2.84 19.61 -20.24
C GLU A 231 -1.91 18.79 -21.13
N LYS A 232 -1.04 17.96 -20.53
CA LYS A 232 0.01 17.24 -21.28
C LYS A 232 -0.34 15.79 -21.55
N ILE A 233 -1.21 15.18 -20.74
CA ILE A 233 -1.53 13.75 -20.78
C ILE A 233 -3.06 13.54 -20.63
N PRO A 234 -3.90 14.17 -21.46
CA PRO A 234 -5.36 14.18 -21.29
C PRO A 234 -6.01 12.78 -21.30
N ASN A 235 -5.37 11.81 -21.95
CA ASN A 235 -5.85 10.41 -22.00
C ASN A 235 -5.35 9.56 -20.81
N HIS A 236 -4.69 10.17 -19.82
CA HIS A 236 -4.22 9.46 -18.63
C HIS A 236 -5.41 8.93 -17.81
N PRO A 237 -5.34 7.72 -17.22
CA PRO A 237 -6.42 7.21 -16.36
C PRO A 237 -6.77 8.09 -15.16
N TYR A 238 -5.86 8.99 -14.75
CA TYR A 238 -6.11 9.98 -13.69
C TYR A 238 -6.47 11.37 -14.22
N ALA A 239 -6.63 11.59 -15.52
CA ALA A 239 -6.95 12.91 -16.05
C ALA A 239 -8.29 13.44 -15.51
N GLY A 240 -9.32 12.60 -15.44
CA GLY A 240 -10.60 12.96 -14.82
C GLY A 240 -10.46 13.26 -13.33
N ASN A 241 -9.80 12.39 -12.56
CA ASN A 241 -9.51 12.63 -11.14
C ASN A 241 -8.69 13.91 -10.91
N ALA A 242 -7.71 14.19 -11.77
CA ALA A 242 -6.90 15.40 -11.72
C ALA A 242 -7.75 16.65 -12.00
N GLN A 243 -8.63 16.60 -13.00
CA GLN A 243 -9.55 17.70 -13.29
C GLN A 243 -10.50 18.00 -12.12
N PHE A 244 -11.00 16.97 -11.44
CA PHE A 244 -11.75 17.13 -10.21
C PHE A 244 -10.90 17.75 -9.09
N LYS A 245 -9.68 17.25 -8.89
CA LYS A 245 -8.72 17.77 -7.90
C LYS A 245 -8.32 19.22 -8.16
N ILE A 246 -8.24 19.67 -9.41
CA ILE A 246 -8.04 21.08 -9.78
C ILE A 246 -9.17 21.94 -9.20
N GLY A 247 -10.43 21.50 -9.35
CA GLY A 247 -11.59 22.17 -8.76
C GLY A 247 -11.51 22.26 -7.23
N GLU A 248 -11.14 21.16 -6.56
CA GLU A 248 -10.94 21.14 -5.09
C GLU A 248 -9.81 22.08 -4.67
N THR A 249 -8.72 22.10 -5.44
CA THR A 249 -7.54 22.91 -5.15
C THR A 249 -7.85 24.40 -5.30
N TYR A 250 -8.62 24.80 -6.31
CA TYR A 250 -9.07 26.19 -6.41
C TYR A 250 -9.96 26.62 -5.24
N ARG A 251 -10.83 25.75 -4.69
CA ARG A 251 -11.57 26.07 -3.45
C ARG A 251 -10.63 26.29 -2.28
N LYS A 252 -9.63 25.43 -2.11
CA LYS A 252 -8.62 25.58 -1.03
C LYS A 252 -7.82 26.87 -1.16
N LEU A 253 -7.63 27.36 -2.38
CA LEU A 253 -7.02 28.66 -2.68
C LEU A 253 -7.99 29.85 -2.59
N ASN A 254 -9.25 29.63 -2.18
CA ASN A 254 -10.32 30.63 -2.17
C ASN A 254 -10.59 31.28 -3.55
N LYS A 255 -10.28 30.56 -4.63
CA LYS A 255 -10.50 30.96 -6.02
C LYS A 255 -11.81 30.34 -6.53
N ILE A 256 -12.92 30.88 -6.04
CA ILE A 256 -14.24 30.23 -6.15
C ILE A 256 -14.72 30.16 -7.61
N ASN A 257 -14.49 31.20 -8.41
CA ASN A 257 -14.87 31.20 -9.83
C ASN A 257 -14.09 30.14 -10.63
N GLU A 258 -12.79 30.06 -10.43
CA GLU A 258 -11.91 29.09 -11.09
C GLU A 258 -12.27 27.67 -10.68
N SER A 259 -12.67 27.47 -9.41
CA SER A 259 -13.19 26.19 -8.94
C SER A 259 -14.45 25.76 -9.68
N ILE A 260 -15.44 26.65 -9.82
CA ILE A 260 -16.67 26.38 -10.57
C ILE A 260 -16.33 25.99 -12.02
N ILE A 261 -15.45 26.75 -12.67
CA ILE A 261 -15.02 26.46 -14.05
C ILE A 261 -14.37 25.08 -14.14
N ALA A 262 -13.48 24.74 -13.19
CA ALA A 262 -12.80 23.47 -13.19
C ALA A 262 -13.75 22.27 -12.98
N TYR A 263 -14.73 22.39 -12.08
CA TYR A 263 -15.74 21.35 -11.90
C TYR A 263 -16.70 21.24 -13.09
N LYS A 264 -17.08 22.34 -13.73
CA LYS A 264 -17.87 22.29 -14.97
C LYS A 264 -17.11 21.57 -16.07
N LYS A 265 -15.82 21.88 -16.27
CA LYS A 265 -14.96 21.12 -17.18
C LYS A 265 -14.88 19.63 -16.83
N PHE A 266 -14.90 19.28 -15.53
CA PHE A 266 -14.96 17.88 -15.11
C PHE A 266 -16.27 17.23 -15.57
N LEU A 267 -17.42 17.85 -15.29
CA LEU A 267 -18.73 17.36 -15.69
C LEU A 267 -18.93 17.30 -17.21
N GLU A 268 -18.30 18.19 -17.97
CA GLU A 268 -18.38 18.21 -19.43
C GLU A 268 -17.55 17.09 -20.07
N ASN A 269 -16.31 16.90 -19.62
CA ASN A 269 -15.34 16.03 -20.29
C ASN A 269 -15.22 14.62 -19.66
N TYR A 270 -15.74 14.43 -18.44
CA TYR A 270 -15.58 13.20 -17.65
C TYR A 270 -16.92 12.82 -16.98
N ASN A 271 -18.03 12.91 -17.70
CA ASN A 271 -19.38 12.68 -17.17
C ASN A 271 -19.67 11.22 -16.73
N ASP A 272 -18.81 10.28 -17.10
CA ASP A 272 -18.86 8.87 -16.73
C ASP A 272 -17.92 8.52 -15.55
N PHE A 273 -17.09 9.48 -15.10
CA PHE A 273 -16.17 9.26 -13.98
C PHE A 273 -16.90 9.24 -12.63
N GLN A 274 -16.28 8.55 -11.68
CA GLN A 274 -16.63 8.71 -10.27
C GLN A 274 -16.49 10.18 -9.86
N TYR A 275 -17.37 10.68 -8.98
CA TYR A 275 -17.40 12.05 -8.43
C TYR A 275 -18.19 13.12 -9.22
N THR A 276 -18.99 12.75 -10.22
CA THR A 276 -19.86 13.71 -10.95
C THR A 276 -20.92 14.34 -10.05
N ASP A 277 -21.51 13.58 -9.13
CA ASP A 277 -22.40 14.09 -8.09
C ASP A 277 -21.69 15.02 -7.09
N TYR A 278 -20.46 14.67 -6.67
CA TYR A 278 -19.63 15.55 -5.83
C TYR A 278 -19.29 16.87 -6.53
N ALA A 279 -18.93 16.83 -7.82
CA ALA A 279 -18.62 18.04 -8.57
C ALA A 279 -19.85 18.94 -8.69
N GLN A 280 -21.02 18.36 -8.98
CA GLN A 280 -22.28 19.09 -9.00
C GLN A 280 -22.60 19.74 -7.65
N TYR A 281 -22.41 18.99 -6.56
CA TYR A 281 -22.59 19.50 -5.19
C TYR A 281 -21.64 20.65 -4.87
N TYR A 282 -20.36 20.50 -5.21
CA TYR A 282 -19.35 21.52 -4.95
C TYR A 282 -19.54 22.78 -5.79
N ILE A 283 -20.03 22.70 -7.02
CA ILE A 283 -20.45 23.88 -7.78
C ILE A 283 -21.56 24.63 -7.03
N ALA A 284 -22.55 23.92 -6.50
CA ALA A 284 -23.66 24.55 -5.77
C ALA A 284 -23.15 25.25 -4.48
N GLN A 285 -22.24 24.60 -3.76
CA GLN A 285 -21.59 25.21 -2.59
C GLN A 285 -20.78 26.46 -2.97
N CYS A 286 -20.02 26.43 -4.07
CA CYS A 286 -19.29 27.60 -4.54
C CYS A 286 -20.23 28.77 -4.85
N TYR A 287 -21.40 28.52 -5.45
CA TYR A 287 -22.41 29.56 -5.67
C TYR A 287 -23.00 30.08 -4.35
N GLU A 288 -23.24 29.22 -3.35
CA GLU A 288 -23.65 29.68 -2.02
C GLU A 288 -22.57 30.56 -1.35
N GLU A 289 -21.30 30.18 -1.46
CA GLU A 289 -20.17 30.96 -0.93
C GLU A 289 -20.09 32.35 -1.57
N GLN A 290 -20.46 32.46 -2.86
CA GLN A 290 -20.58 33.73 -3.59
C GLN A 290 -21.88 34.48 -3.32
N LYS A 291 -22.82 33.90 -2.56
CA LYS A 291 -24.18 34.41 -2.34
C LYS A 291 -25.01 34.52 -3.61
N ASP A 292 -24.66 33.76 -4.67
CA ASP A 292 -25.50 33.61 -5.84
C ASP A 292 -26.57 32.55 -5.57
N TRP A 293 -27.60 32.96 -4.83
CA TRP A 293 -28.65 32.06 -4.35
C TRP A 293 -29.45 31.43 -5.47
N HIS A 294 -29.63 32.14 -6.60
CA HIS A 294 -30.34 31.62 -7.75
C HIS A 294 -29.57 30.48 -8.41
N LEU A 295 -28.27 30.66 -8.67
CA LEU A 295 -27.46 29.60 -9.25
C LEU A 295 -27.25 28.45 -8.28
N ALA A 296 -27.00 28.71 -6.99
CA ALA A 296 -26.90 27.67 -5.97
C ALA A 296 -28.17 26.79 -5.93
N LEU A 297 -29.34 27.43 -5.86
CA LEU A 297 -30.63 26.75 -5.84
C LEU A 297 -30.83 25.87 -7.08
N ARG A 298 -30.55 26.41 -8.27
CA ARG A 298 -30.66 25.67 -9.53
C ARG A 298 -29.73 24.45 -9.54
N THR A 299 -28.47 24.63 -9.14
CA THR A 299 -27.45 23.58 -9.17
C THR A 299 -27.77 22.46 -8.18
N TYR A 300 -28.29 22.76 -6.99
CA TYR A 300 -28.79 21.73 -6.07
C TYR A 300 -29.99 20.96 -6.62
N LYS A 301 -30.94 21.65 -7.26
CA LYS A 301 -32.08 20.96 -7.91
C LYS A 301 -31.62 20.02 -9.01
N MET A 302 -30.62 20.41 -9.80
CA MET A 302 -30.01 19.52 -10.80
C MET A 302 -29.37 18.28 -10.16
N LEU A 303 -28.71 18.42 -8.99
CA LEU A 303 -28.15 17.28 -8.29
C LEU A 303 -29.23 16.26 -7.92
N ILE A 304 -30.32 16.74 -7.31
CA ILE A 304 -31.45 15.91 -6.88
C ILE A 304 -32.10 15.20 -8.07
N ALA A 305 -32.22 15.89 -9.22
CA ALA A 305 -32.84 15.33 -10.41
C ALA A 305 -31.97 14.30 -11.13
N ASN A 306 -30.65 14.53 -11.19
CA ASN A 306 -29.76 13.75 -12.06
C ASN A 306 -29.01 12.62 -11.33
N TYR A 307 -28.96 12.65 -10.00
CA TYR A 307 -28.17 11.69 -9.21
C TYR A 307 -28.98 11.08 -8.06
N SER A 308 -29.99 10.25 -8.38
CA SER A 308 -30.96 9.68 -7.41
C SER A 308 -30.35 8.88 -6.26
N ASP A 309 -29.13 8.37 -6.44
CA ASP A 309 -28.41 7.56 -5.46
C ASP A 309 -27.24 8.30 -4.79
N SER A 310 -27.11 9.61 -5.03
CA SER A 310 -26.03 10.41 -4.43
C SER A 310 -26.22 10.58 -2.92
N ILE A 311 -25.12 10.46 -2.18
CA ILE A 311 -25.06 10.76 -0.74
C ILE A 311 -25.43 12.22 -0.44
N TRP A 312 -25.36 13.10 -1.43
CA TRP A 312 -25.60 14.54 -1.28
C TRP A 312 -27.07 14.93 -1.40
N ILE A 313 -27.98 14.02 -1.74
CA ILE A 313 -29.41 14.35 -1.94
C ILE A 313 -30.03 14.94 -0.68
N GLY A 314 -29.89 14.27 0.46
CA GLY A 314 -30.53 14.70 1.71
C GLY A 314 -30.09 16.11 2.12
N ILE A 315 -28.79 16.39 1.98
CA ILE A 315 -28.22 17.71 2.23
C ILE A 315 -28.75 18.73 1.22
N SER A 316 -28.79 18.35 -0.07
CA SER A 316 -29.25 19.23 -1.16
C SER A 316 -30.72 19.62 -1.02
N ILE A 317 -31.60 18.72 -0.59
CA ILE A 317 -33.03 19.02 -0.32
C ILE A 317 -33.16 20.08 0.79
N SER A 318 -32.39 19.92 1.87
CA SER A 318 -32.37 20.88 2.98
C SER A 318 -31.87 22.25 2.51
N LYS A 319 -30.79 22.28 1.71
CA LYS A 319 -30.25 23.51 1.11
C LYS A 319 -31.27 24.21 0.21
N VAL A 320 -31.95 23.47 -0.68
CA VAL A 320 -33.01 23.99 -1.56
C VAL A 320 -34.09 24.70 -0.76
N LYS A 321 -34.64 24.07 0.29
CA LYS A 321 -35.70 24.66 1.12
C LYS A 321 -35.29 25.98 1.79
N ASN A 322 -34.01 26.10 2.17
CA ASN A 322 -33.49 27.32 2.77
C ASN A 322 -33.26 28.42 1.72
N LEU A 323 -32.67 28.06 0.58
CA LEU A 323 -32.39 28.99 -0.51
C LEU A 323 -33.67 29.55 -1.16
N GLU A 324 -34.74 28.76 -1.25
CA GLU A 324 -36.04 29.24 -1.75
C GLU A 324 -36.64 30.37 -0.91
N LYS A 325 -36.25 30.50 0.36
CA LYS A 325 -36.66 31.62 1.21
C LYS A 325 -35.83 32.89 0.97
N LEU A 326 -34.61 32.74 0.46
CA LEU A 326 -33.69 33.85 0.19
C LEU A 326 -33.86 34.44 -1.21
N VAL A 327 -34.48 33.67 -2.10
CA VAL A 327 -34.72 34.02 -3.52
C VAL A 327 -36.12 34.59 -3.77
N LYS A 328 -37.01 34.51 -2.76
CA LYS A 328 -38.30 35.21 -2.72
C LYS A 328 -38.10 36.61 -2.18
#